data_AF-A0A6I1NU68-F1
#
_entry.id   AF-A0A6I1NU68-F1
#
_cell.length_a   1.000
_cell.length_b   1.000
_cell.length_c   1.000
_cell.angle_alpha   90.00
_cell.angle_beta   90.00
_cell.angle_gamma   90.00
#
_symmetry.space_group_name_H-M   'P 1'
#
loop_
_entity.id
_entity.type
_entity.pdbx_description
1 polymer ?
#
loop_
_entity_poly.entity_id
_entity_poly.type
_entity_poly.pdbx_seq_one_letter_code
_entity_poly.pdbx_strand_id
1 'polypeptide(L)'
;MSAKQAAQALIDHDPHVSVKVLEIQEMGHYHPDRRDAVMELLREIMGTWTLTLAAQAANTSEQSVIAALASHEPLRIGTAVVARGIAAELYEPR
;
A
#
# COMPACT_ATOMS: atom_id res chain seq x y z
N MET A 1 7.63 16.01 2.66
CA MET A 1 6.88 14.83 3.12
C MET A 1 7.42 13.62 2.34
N SER A 2 7.55 12.43 2.93
CA SER A 2 8.12 11.23 2.28
C SER A 2 7.02 10.26 1.80
N ALA A 3 7.37 9.29 0.95
CA ALA A 3 6.42 8.24 0.51
C ALA A 3 5.82 7.45 1.68
N LYS A 4 6.57 7.28 2.78
CA LYS A 4 6.06 6.66 4.01
C LYS A 4 4.99 7.53 4.68
N GLN A 5 5.19 8.84 4.71
CA GLN A 5 4.20 9.76 5.26
C GLN A 5 2.95 9.84 4.36
N ALA A 6 3.12 9.77 3.04
CA ALA A 6 1.98 9.67 2.11
C ALA A 6 1.18 8.39 2.33
N ALA A 7 1.85 7.24 2.48
CA ALA A 7 1.21 5.97 2.79
C ALA A 7 0.43 6.02 4.12
N GLN A 8 1.04 6.59 5.17
CA GLN A 8 0.34 6.79 6.44
C GLN A 8 -0.87 7.71 6.30
N ALA A 9 -0.76 8.80 5.54
CA ALA A 9 -1.88 9.70 5.30
C ALA A 9 -3.04 9.01 4.58
N LEU A 10 -2.78 8.08 3.65
CA LEU A 10 -3.82 7.26 3.05
C LEU A 10 -4.50 6.36 4.09
N ILE A 11 -3.73 5.71 4.96
CA ILE A 11 -4.28 4.86 6.02
C ILE A 11 -5.15 5.67 6.99
N ASP A 12 -4.76 6.90 7.30
CA ASP A 12 -5.45 7.73 8.31
C ASP A 12 -6.65 8.50 7.76
N HIS A 13 -6.66 8.82 6.46
CA HIS A 13 -7.63 9.75 5.86
C HIS A 13 -8.46 9.18 4.72
N ASP A 14 -8.10 8.03 4.14
CA ASP A 14 -8.93 7.33 3.16
C ASP A 14 -9.72 6.22 3.87
N PRO A 15 -11.04 6.39 4.11
CA PRO A 15 -11.84 5.44 4.89
C PRO A 15 -11.84 4.02 4.30
N HIS A 16 -11.77 3.90 2.98
CA HIS A 16 -11.71 2.60 2.32
C HIS A 16 -10.42 1.87 2.67
N VAL A 17 -9.29 2.57 2.58
CA VAL A 17 -7.97 2.04 2.95
C VAL A 17 -7.92 1.72 4.44
N SER A 18 -8.43 2.61 5.31
CA SER A 18 -8.45 2.39 6.75
C SER A 18 -9.17 1.09 7.13
N VAL A 19 -10.37 0.87 6.57
CA VAL A 19 -11.17 -0.34 6.86
C VAL A 19 -10.44 -1.60 6.39
N LYS A 20 -9.94 -1.61 5.16
CA LYS A 20 -9.19 -2.76 4.61
C LYS A 20 -7.93 -3.09 5.41
N VAL A 21 -7.22 -2.07 5.90
CA VAL A 21 -6.03 -2.24 6.75
C VAL A 21 -6.40 -2.93 8.07
N LEU A 22 -7.53 -2.53 8.68
CA LEU A 22 -8.02 -3.16 9.91
C LEU A 22 -8.43 -4.62 9.68
N GLU A 23 -9.15 -4.93 8.60
CA GLU A 23 -9.52 -6.30 8.21
C GLU A 23 -8.27 -7.19 8.06
N ILE A 24 -7.24 -6.69 7.36
CA ILE A 24 -5.96 -7.40 7.16
C ILE A 24 -5.20 -7.57 8.48
N GLN A 25 -5.29 -6.59 9.38
CA GLN A 25 -4.68 -6.67 10.71
C GLN A 25 -5.32 -7.78 11.55
N GLU A 26 -6.65 -7.93 11.48
CA GLU A 26 -7.42 -8.94 12.22
C GLU A 26 -7.16 -10.37 11.72
N MET A 27 -6.85 -10.56 10.43
CA MET A 27 -6.47 -11.88 9.89
C MET A 27 -5.26 -12.49 10.62
N GLY A 28 -4.35 -11.67 11.14
CA GLY A 28 -3.11 -12.12 11.79
C GLY A 28 -1.98 -12.46 10.81
N HIS A 29 -0.73 -12.49 11.28
CA HIS A 29 0.47 -12.55 10.41
C HIS A 29 0.63 -13.86 9.63
N TYR A 30 0.08 -14.95 10.13
CA TYR A 30 0.23 -16.29 9.55
C TYR A 30 -1.00 -16.74 8.76
N HIS A 31 -1.97 -15.85 8.53
CA HIS A 31 -3.14 -16.20 7.72
C HIS A 31 -2.72 -16.48 6.28
N PRO A 32 -3.13 -17.62 5.69
CA PRO A 32 -2.72 -18.01 4.34
C PRO A 32 -3.09 -16.94 3.30
N ASP A 33 -4.27 -16.34 3.44
CA ASP A 33 -4.80 -15.38 2.45
C ASP A 33 -4.35 -13.93 2.70
N ARG A 34 -3.54 -13.66 3.74
CA ARG A 34 -3.16 -12.29 4.08
C ARG A 34 -2.41 -11.60 2.94
N ARG A 35 -1.51 -12.32 2.28
CA ARG A 35 -0.74 -11.77 1.16
C ARG A 35 -1.69 -11.36 0.02
N ASP A 36 -2.67 -12.20 -0.28
CA ASP A 36 -3.61 -11.94 -1.36
C ASP A 36 -4.52 -10.74 -1.02
N ALA A 37 -4.97 -10.63 0.23
CA ALA A 37 -5.73 -9.47 0.70
C ALA A 37 -4.93 -8.15 0.61
N VAL A 38 -3.63 -8.16 0.96
CA VAL A 38 -2.77 -6.99 0.77
C VAL A 38 -2.61 -6.67 -0.72
N MET A 39 -2.39 -7.68 -1.56
CA MET A 39 -2.25 -7.47 -3.00
C MET A 39 -3.53 -6.92 -3.64
N GLU A 40 -4.70 -7.38 -3.18
CA GLU A 40 -6.01 -6.85 -3.59
C GLU A 40 -6.14 -5.38 -3.21
N LEU A 41 -5.85 -5.02 -1.94
CA LEU A 41 -5.86 -3.62 -1.49
C LEU A 41 -4.93 -2.73 -2.33
N LEU A 42 -3.70 -3.18 -2.61
CA LEU A 42 -2.77 -2.39 -3.42
C LEU A 42 -3.31 -2.16 -4.85
N ARG A 43 -3.99 -3.14 -5.45
CA ARG A 43 -4.64 -3.00 -6.75
C ARG A 43 -5.85 -2.07 -6.70
N GLU A 44 -6.66 -2.13 -5.65
CA GLU A 44 -7.81 -1.23 -5.46
C GLU A 44 -7.39 0.24 -5.35
N ILE A 45 -6.26 0.50 -4.66
CA ILE A 45 -5.73 1.86 -4.48
C ILE A 45 -5.13 2.41 -5.78
N MET A 46 -4.64 1.55 -6.68
CA MET A 46 -4.09 1.98 -7.96
C MET A 46 -5.18 2.66 -8.82
N GLY A 47 -4.87 3.86 -9.31
CA GLY A 47 -5.81 4.67 -10.10
C GLY A 47 -6.84 5.45 -9.27
N THR A 48 -6.75 5.42 -7.94
CA THR A 48 -7.57 6.30 -7.10
C THR A 48 -7.00 7.72 -7.07
N TRP A 49 -7.89 8.71 -7.03
CA TRP A 49 -7.48 10.11 -6.93
C TRP A 49 -6.81 10.43 -5.59
N THR A 50 -7.12 9.68 -4.53
CA THR A 50 -6.50 9.83 -3.20
C THR A 50 -5.03 9.42 -3.22
N LEU A 51 -4.68 8.34 -3.93
CA LEU A 51 -3.29 7.94 -4.17
C LEU A 51 -2.53 9.04 -4.92
N THR A 52 -3.08 9.56 -6.01
CA THR A 52 -2.46 10.63 -6.80
C THR A 52 -2.23 11.87 -5.94
N LEU A 53 -3.22 12.27 -5.14
CA LEU A 53 -3.12 13.42 -4.24
C LEU A 53 -2.03 13.22 -3.17
N ALA A 54 -1.97 12.04 -2.55
CA ALA A 54 -0.96 11.71 -1.54
C ALA A 54 0.46 11.71 -2.13
N ALA A 55 0.63 11.14 -3.33
CA ALA A 55 1.91 11.14 -4.04
C ALA A 55 2.38 12.56 -4.39
N GLN A 56 1.48 13.41 -4.89
CA GLN A 56 1.77 14.81 -5.20
C GLN A 56 2.12 15.62 -3.94
N ALA A 57 1.36 15.47 -2.86
CA ALA A 57 1.63 16.14 -1.59
C ALA A 57 3.01 15.76 -1.00
N ALA A 58 3.48 14.54 -1.26
CA ALA A 58 4.80 14.06 -0.88
C ALA A 58 5.89 14.27 -1.94
N ASN A 59 5.59 14.91 -3.07
CA ASN A 59 6.52 15.11 -4.18
C ASN A 59 7.24 13.81 -4.59
N THR A 60 6.47 12.73 -4.73
CA THR A 60 6.95 11.38 -5.06
C THR A 60 6.04 10.70 -6.08
N SER A 61 6.44 9.52 -6.58
CA SER A 61 5.61 8.74 -7.49
C SER A 61 4.59 7.90 -6.74
N GLU A 62 3.43 7.64 -7.35
CA GLU A 62 2.42 6.72 -6.81
C GLU A 62 3.00 5.33 -6.53
N GLN A 63 3.84 4.83 -7.44
CA GLN A 63 4.58 3.58 -7.28
C GLN A 63 5.43 3.56 -5.98
N SER A 64 6.03 4.69 -5.61
CA SER A 64 6.80 4.81 -4.36
C SER A 64 5.89 4.76 -3.13
N VAL A 65 4.68 5.33 -3.22
CA VAL A 65 3.66 5.25 -2.15
C VAL A 65 3.13 3.83 -2.01
N ILE A 66 2.86 3.12 -3.11
CA ILE A 66 2.48 1.70 -3.12
C ILE A 66 3.57 0.82 -2.48
N ALA A 67 4.83 1.04 -2.83
CA ALA A 67 5.95 0.32 -2.19
C ALA A 67 6.05 0.64 -0.68
N ALA A 68 5.76 1.89 -0.29
CA ALA A 68 5.71 2.27 1.12
C ALA A 68 4.55 1.57 1.85
N LEU A 69 3.35 1.50 1.26
CA LEU A 69 2.21 0.75 1.80
C LEU A 69 2.53 -0.74 1.99
N ALA A 70 3.11 -1.39 0.98
CA ALA A 70 3.47 -2.81 1.02
C ALA A 70 4.57 -3.17 2.06
N SER A 71 5.29 -2.17 2.57
CA SER A 71 6.28 -2.32 3.65
C SER A 71 5.85 -1.70 4.97
N HIS A 72 4.64 -1.12 5.03
CA HIS A 72 4.06 -0.50 6.22
C HIS A 72 3.44 -1.56 7.14
N GLU A 73 3.58 -1.43 8.46
CA GLU A 73 2.80 -2.25 9.39
C GLU A 73 1.37 -1.68 9.51
N PRO A 74 0.30 -2.47 9.39
CA PRO A 74 0.25 -3.94 9.42
C PRO A 74 0.30 -4.61 8.04
N LEU A 75 0.36 -3.89 6.93
CA LEU A 75 0.33 -4.47 5.57
C LEU A 75 1.61 -5.19 5.13
N ARG A 76 2.63 -5.27 5.98
CA ARG A 76 3.98 -5.70 5.60
C ARG A 76 3.98 -7.13 5.02
N ILE A 77 4.22 -7.22 3.72
CA ILE A 77 4.36 -8.49 2.97
C ILE A 77 5.81 -8.84 2.63
N GLY A 78 6.78 -7.99 3.02
CA GLY A 78 8.19 -8.27 2.79
C GLY A 78 9.15 -7.21 3.32
N THR A 79 10.40 -7.27 2.85
CA THR A 79 11.38 -6.19 3.05
C THR A 79 11.08 -5.03 2.09
N ALA A 80 11.70 -3.87 2.32
CA ALA A 80 11.55 -2.72 1.42
C ALA A 80 11.97 -3.04 -0.04
N VAL A 81 12.90 -3.98 -0.24
CA VAL A 81 13.30 -4.45 -1.57
C VAL A 81 12.17 -5.22 -2.24
N VAL A 82 11.56 -6.16 -1.51
CA VAL A 82 10.42 -6.95 -2.00
C VAL A 82 9.23 -6.04 -2.32
N ALA A 83 8.90 -5.11 -1.42
CA ALA A 83 7.82 -4.16 -1.61
C ALA A 83 7.99 -3.28 -2.87
N ARG A 84 9.22 -2.85 -3.18
CA ARG A 84 9.52 -2.15 -4.45
C ARG A 84 9.35 -3.04 -5.67
N GLY A 85 9.78 -4.30 -5.58
CA GLY A 85 9.58 -5.27 -6.66
C GLY A 85 8.10 -5.50 -6.96
N ILE A 86 7.29 -5.67 -5.91
CA ILE A 86 5.83 -5.81 -6.01
C ILE A 86 5.21 -4.57 -6.66
N ALA A 87 5.58 -3.37 -6.20
CA ALA A 87 5.09 -2.13 -6.78
C ALA A 87 5.47 -1.98 -8.27
N ALA A 88 6.66 -2.44 -8.67
CA ALA A 88 7.06 -2.45 -10.08
C ALA A 88 6.23 -3.43 -10.93
N GLU A 89 6.04 -4.65 -10.44
CA GLU A 89 5.24 -5.68 -11.14
C GLU A 89 3.78 -5.24 -11.33
N LEU A 90 3.21 -4.49 -10.38
CA LEU A 90 1.85 -3.97 -10.49
C LEU A 90 1.69 -2.91 -11.60
N TYR A 91 2.71 -2.08 -11.85
CA TYR A 91 2.67 -1.02 -12.86
C TYR A 91 3.19 -1.48 -14.24
N GLU A 92 4.07 -2.48 -14.27
CA GLU A 92 4.64 -3.08 -15.48
C GLU A 92 4.42 -4.60 -15.46
N PRO A 93 3.17 -5.07 -15.65
CA PRO A 93 2.88 -6.50 -15.70
C PRO A 93 3.60 -7.12 -16.90
N ARG A 94 4.39 -8.16 -16.63
CA ARG A 94 5.13 -8.92 -17.65
C ARG A 94 4.24 -9.90 -18.40
#